data_AF-A0A068RCW0-F1
#
_entry.id   AF-A0A068RCW0-F1
#
_cell.length_a   1.000
_cell.length_b   1.000
_cell.length_c   1.000
_cell.angle_alpha   90.00
_cell.angle_beta   90.00
_cell.angle_gamma   90.00
#
_symmetry.space_group_name_H-M   'P 1'
#
loop_
_entity.id
_entity.type
_entity.pdbx_description
1 polymer ?
#
loop_
_entity_poly.entity_id
_entity_poly.type
_entity_poly.pdbx_seq_one_letter_code
_entity_poly.pdbx_strand_id
1 'polypeptide(L)' 'MVYWHEPKSGDNVVHIEDYLRGEVYTNIVSKDGGFTHLKGRLKIVGRSEK' A
#
# COMPACT_ATOMS: atom_id res chain seq x y z
N MET A 1 6.32 -1.05 6.50
CA MET A 1 4.85 -1.04 6.72
C MET A 1 4.44 0.40 6.80
N VAL A 2 3.43 0.80 6.01
CA VAL A 2 2.90 2.16 5.98
C VAL A 2 1.39 2.07 6.23
N TYR A 3 0.85 3.00 6.99
CA TYR A 3 -0.58 3.10 7.28
C TYR A 3 -1.05 4.52 7.07
N TRP A 4 -2.25 4.67 6.53
CA TRP A 4 -2.93 5.96 6.51
C TRP A 4 -4.45 5.81 6.48
N HIS A 5 -5.12 6.92 6.79
CA HIS A 5 -6.55 7.11 6.62
C HIS A 5 -6.78 8.02 5.41
N GLU A 6 -7.64 7.62 4.48
CA GLU A 6 -8.01 8.43 3.31
C GLU A 6 -9.25 9.28 3.66
N PRO A 7 -9.10 10.60 3.91
CA PRO A 7 -10.19 11.40 4.47
C PRO A 7 -11.41 11.52 3.55
N LYS A 8 -11.20 11.43 2.23
CA LYS A 8 -12.28 11.60 1.26
C LYS A 8 -13.21 10.39 1.17
N SER A 9 -12.67 9.17 1.19
CA SER A 9 -13.45 7.93 1.14
C SER A 9 -13.78 7.38 2.53
N GLY A 10 -12.98 7.74 3.53
CA GLY A 10 -13.05 7.16 4.88
C GLY A 10 -12.38 5.79 4.99
N ASP A 11 -11.63 5.38 3.98
CA ASP A 11 -10.92 4.10 3.98
C ASP A 11 -9.69 4.15 4.90
N ASN A 12 -9.39 3.02 5.53
CA ASN A 12 -8.12 2.80 6.23
C ASN A 12 -7.25 1.88 5.39
N VAL A 13 -6.02 2.29 5.10
CA VAL A 13 -5.14 1.57 4.18
C VAL A 13 -3.84 1.18 4.89
N VAL A 14 -3.44 -0.07 4.72
CA VAL A 14 -2.14 -0.60 5.19
C VAL A 14 -1.37 -1.16 4.01
N HIS A 15 -0.11 -0.75 3.89
CA HIS A 15 0.87 -1.32 2.98
C HIS A 15 1.93 -2.12 3.75
N ILE A 16 2.21 -3.34 3.29
CA ILE A 16 3.42 -4.10 3.62
C ILE A 16 4.30 -4.11 2.38
N GLU A 17 5.41 -3.37 2.44
CA GLU A 17 6.34 -3.15 1.32
C GLU A 17 7.60 -3.98 1.55
N ASP A 18 7.85 -4.95 0.66
CA ASP A 18 9.08 -5.73 0.60
C ASP A 18 9.93 -5.21 -0.56
N TYR A 19 10.82 -4.27 -0.27
CA TYR A 19 11.70 -3.68 -1.27
C TYR A 19 12.74 -4.66 -1.83
N LEU A 20 13.14 -5.69 -1.06
CA LEU A 20 14.11 -6.69 -1.52
C LEU A 20 13.51 -7.58 -2.61
N ARG A 21 12.23 -7.94 -2.46
CA ARG A 21 11.49 -8.72 -3.45
C ARG A 21 10.74 -7.86 -4.46
N GLY A 22 10.67 -6.55 -4.23
CA GLY A 22 9.91 -5.62 -5.06
C GLY A 22 8.41 -5.91 -5.02
N GLU A 23 7.87 -6.29 -3.87
CA GLU A 23 6.45 -6.62 -3.67
C GLU A 23 5.78 -5.64 -2.71
N VAL A 24 4.50 -5.38 -2.94
CA VAL A 24 3.63 -4.67 -1.98
C VAL A 24 2.34 -5.43 -1.78
N TYR A 25 1.92 -5.53 -0.52
CA TYR A 25 0.63 -6.06 -0.12
C TYR A 25 -0.19 -4.93 0.48
N THR A 26 -1.40 -4.73 -0.01
CA THR A 26 -2.28 -3.63 0.40
C THR A 26 -3.57 -4.20 0.97
N ASN A 27 -3.90 -3.77 2.19
CA ASN A 27 -5.19 -4.04 2.81
C ASN A 27 -5.96 -2.72 2.93
N ILE A 28 -7.20 -2.71 2.47
CA ILE A 28 -8.11 -1.56 2.55
C ILE A 28 -9.30 -2.00 3.37
N VAL A 29 -9.60 -1.25 4.44
CA VAL A 29 -10.85 -1.38 5.19
C VAL A 29 -11.71 -0.18 4.85
N SER A 30 -12.83 -0.43 4.18
CA SER A 30 -13.78 0.61 3.81
C SER A 30 -14.64 1.04 4.97
N LYS A 31 -15.23 2.23 4.87
CA LYS A 31 -16.06 2.83 5.92
C LYS A 31 -17.25 1.94 6.33
N ASP A 32 -17.76 1.13 5.42
CA ASP A 32 -18.83 0.15 5.63
C ASP A 32 -18.35 -1.16 6.29
N GLY A 33 -17.05 -1.26 6.59
CA GLY A 33 -16.42 -2.47 7.12
C GLY A 33 -16.03 -3.49 6.06
N GLY A 34 -16.15 -3.16 4.77
CA GLY A 34 -15.67 -4.00 3.68
C GLY A 34 -14.15 -4.13 3.67
N PHE A 35 -13.63 -5.29 3.23
CA PHE A 35 -12.20 -5.56 3.14
C PHE A 35 -11.79 -5.84 1.70
N THR A 36 -10.74 -5.16 1.25
CA THR A 36 -10.10 -5.44 -0.05
C THR A 36 -8.63 -5.74 0.16
N HIS A 37 -8.15 -6.82 -0.46
CA HIS A 37 -6.77 -7.28 -0.40
C HIS A 37 -6.15 -7.25 -1.79
N LEU A 38 -5.03 -6.55 -1.94
CA LEU A 38 -4.33 -6.40 -3.21
C LEU A 38 -2.86 -6.81 -3.05
N LYS A 39 -2.26 -7.30 -4.14
CA LYS A 39 -0.83 -7.54 -4.27
C LYS A 39 -0.32 -6.84 -5.53
N GLY A 40 0.79 -6.12 -5.39
CA GLY A 40 1.45 -5.39 -6.48
C GLY A 40 2.95 -5.61 -6.51
N ARG A 41 3.59 -5.10 -7.57
CA ARG A 41 5.05 -5.00 -7.66
C ARG A 41 5.48 -3.55 -7.43
N LEU A 42 6.51 -3.37 -6.63
CA LEU A 42 7.21 -2.11 -6.47
C LEU A 42 8.25 -1.97 -7.57
N LYS A 43 8.33 -0.77 -8.16
CA LYS A 43 9.38 -0.40 -9.10
C LYS A 43 10.02 0.88 -8.59
N ILE A 44 11.32 0.85 -8.39
CA ILE A 44 12.09 2.07 -8.08
C ILE A 44 12.00 3.00 -9.30
N VAL A 45 11.57 4.23 -9.06
CA VAL A 45 11.54 5.31 -10.05
C VAL A 45 12.54 6.38 -9.63
N GLY A 46 13.51 6.67 -10.50
CA GLY A 46 14.63 7.60 -10.22
C GLY A 46 16.01 6.99 -10.51
N ARG A 47 17.03 7.84 -10.64
CA ARG A 47 18.43 7.41 -10.75
C ARG A 47 18.96 7.19 -9.33
N SER A 48 19.43 5.98 -9.02
CA SER A 48 20.32 5.79 -7.88
C SER A 48 21.64 6.47 -8.25
N GLU A 49 21.77 7.75 -7.94
CA GLU A 49 23.07 8.42 -8.01
C GLU A 49 24.00 7.70 -7.03
N LYS A 50 25.10 7.18 -7.58
CA LYS A 50 26.25 6.69 -6.82
C LYS A 50 27.24 7.83 -6.71
#